data_AF-A0A4Z1BHS7-F1
#
_entry.id   AF-A0A4Z1BHS7-F1
#
_cell.length_a   1.000
_cell.length_b   1.000
_cell.length_c   1.000
_cell.angle_alpha   90.00
_cell.angle_beta   90.00
_cell.angle_gamma   90.00
#
_symmetry.space_group_name_H-M   'P 1'
#
loop_
_entity.id
_entity.type
_entity.pdbx_description
1 polymer ?
#
loop_
_entity_poly.entity_id
_entity_poly.type
_entity_poly.pdbx_seq_one_letter_code
_entity_poly.pdbx_strand_id
1 'polypeptide(L)'
;MPDAVLQTNGAFMTSPFAPRFALAVCLALGFTLPAAAQQDLPFSADDIEAAQYGGGDLPGGRSALTAKVQLLLDRSGTSPGVIDGFKGGMSQSAIKAFERRTGLPQDGVMDPHVWNLLQSYATRPVTQTYVITPEDAAGLVAAIPTDYAEKALMAELSHTSVAERLGERFHMDERFIAFLNPGTPLAPGATIRVMAPNPPLRGSVARIIIDKDNRRVAGYDARGQMVVDYPATIGSTATPSPAGTHQVRNVAINPNYTYNPDVNFRQEGNDRPLVIPPGPNGPVGSVWIGLTKPTYGIHGTPTPSQLFHNASNGCVRLTNWDAEELARMVAIGGTTVEFLDSGVTIAEVTGAGRATTPPVAAIALPEGTVQTATPDPQQPLALPDPMAP
;
A
#
# COMPACT_ATOMS: atom_id res chain seq x y z
N MET A 1 54.74 11.64 -19.10
CA MET A 1 55.87 12.21 -19.87
C MET A 1 55.39 13.48 -20.54
N PRO A 2 56.16 14.58 -20.52
CA PRO A 2 57.18 14.98 -19.54
C PRO A 2 56.51 15.63 -18.30
N ASP A 3 57.06 15.82 -17.10
CA ASP A 3 58.43 15.97 -16.54
C ASP A 3 58.94 17.43 -16.40
N ALA A 4 59.79 17.67 -15.38
CA ALA A 4 60.17 18.93 -14.69
C ALA A 4 59.17 19.40 -13.60
N VAL A 5 59.47 19.49 -12.28
CA VAL A 5 60.68 19.67 -11.43
C VAL A 5 61.18 21.12 -11.34
N LEU A 6 61.24 21.70 -10.11
CA LEU A 6 62.37 22.43 -9.47
C LEU A 6 61.96 23.25 -8.21
N GLN A 7 62.65 23.04 -7.07
CA GLN A 7 63.13 24.05 -6.08
C GLN A 7 62.10 24.95 -5.31
N THR A 8 62.34 25.70 -4.19
CA THR A 8 63.33 25.84 -3.06
C THR A 8 62.72 26.86 -2.04
N ASN A 9 63.14 27.11 -0.77
CA ASN A 9 64.17 26.57 0.14
C ASN A 9 63.86 26.95 1.62
N GLY A 10 64.24 26.11 2.60
CA GLY A 10 64.51 26.50 4.00
C GLY A 10 63.32 26.97 4.89
N ALA A 11 63.51 27.29 6.18
CA ALA A 11 64.60 26.94 7.13
C ALA A 11 64.21 27.26 8.61
N PHE A 12 65.01 26.76 9.55
CA PHE A 12 65.11 27.09 10.99
C PHE A 12 64.09 26.56 12.02
N MET A 13 64.63 26.31 13.21
CA MET A 13 63.98 25.77 14.41
C MET A 13 63.78 26.88 15.45
N THR A 14 62.73 26.79 16.27
CA THR A 14 62.80 26.99 17.74
C THR A 14 61.60 26.35 18.43
N SER A 15 61.83 25.74 19.59
CA SER A 15 60.80 25.38 20.59
C SER A 15 60.72 26.51 21.63
N PRO A 16 59.66 26.67 22.47
CA PRO A 16 59.28 25.65 23.46
C PRO A 16 57.78 25.51 23.84
N PHE A 17 57.47 24.39 24.52
CA PHE A 17 56.43 24.17 25.54
C PHE A 17 55.06 24.89 25.49
N ALA A 18 54.00 24.09 25.30
CA ALA A 18 52.63 24.33 25.81
C ALA A 18 51.99 22.98 26.22
N PRO A 19 51.01 22.94 27.15
CA PRO A 19 50.60 21.70 27.82
C PRO A 19 49.60 20.83 27.04
N ARG A 20 49.52 19.55 27.42
CA ARG A 20 48.54 18.58 26.91
C ARG A 20 47.12 18.94 27.35
N PHE A 21 46.26 19.34 26.42
CA PHE A 21 44.81 19.23 26.60
C PHE A 21 44.36 17.79 26.30
N ALA A 22 43.87 17.07 27.31
CA ALA A 22 43.19 15.81 27.12
C ALA A 22 41.73 16.07 26.72
N LEU A 23 41.43 16.00 25.41
CA LEU A 23 40.06 16.14 24.93
C LEU A 23 39.30 14.82 25.22
N ALA A 24 38.46 14.84 26.26
CA ALA A 24 37.63 13.70 26.62
C ALA A 24 36.55 13.47 25.54
N VAL A 25 36.66 12.35 24.82
CA VAL A 25 35.63 11.94 23.85
C VAL A 25 34.47 11.31 24.62
N CYS A 26 33.45 12.12 24.92
CA CYS A 26 32.20 11.64 25.47
C CYS A 26 31.43 10.83 24.40
N LEU A 27 31.61 9.52 24.38
CA LEU A 27 30.72 8.61 23.65
C LEU A 27 29.32 8.70 24.28
N ALA A 28 28.44 9.48 23.66
CA ALA A 28 27.02 9.46 23.96
C ALA A 28 26.42 8.13 23.44
N LEU A 29 26.49 7.08 24.26
CA LEU A 29 25.77 5.84 24.05
C LEU A 29 24.26 6.09 24.20
N GLY A 30 23.67 6.60 23.13
CA GLY A 30 22.22 6.75 23.00
C GLY A 30 21.57 5.37 23.00
N PHE A 31 21.09 4.93 24.15
CA PHE A 31 20.20 3.77 24.27
C PHE A 31 18.89 4.10 23.57
N THR A 32 18.81 3.80 22.27
CA THR A 32 17.54 3.69 21.57
C THR A 32 16.77 2.56 22.24
N LEU A 33 15.80 2.91 23.08
CA LEU A 33 14.79 1.96 23.51
C LEU A 33 14.19 1.33 22.24
N PRO A 34 14.06 -0.01 22.15
CA PRO A 34 13.34 -0.60 21.04
C PRO A 34 11.93 0.00 21.04
N ALA A 35 11.47 0.47 19.88
CA ALA A 35 10.10 0.92 19.74
C ALA A 35 9.19 -0.20 20.26
N ALA A 36 8.38 0.10 21.28
CA ALA A 36 7.59 -0.91 21.96
C ALA A 36 6.74 -1.63 20.92
N ALA A 37 6.96 -2.94 20.73
CA ALA A 37 6.25 -3.73 19.74
C ALA A 37 4.76 -3.64 20.05
N GLN A 38 4.04 -2.85 19.24
CA GLN A 38 2.67 -2.46 19.53
C GLN A 38 1.82 -3.73 19.48
N GLN A 39 1.28 -4.11 20.64
CA GLN A 39 0.73 -5.44 20.81
C GLN A 39 -0.51 -5.62 19.94
N ASP A 40 -0.48 -6.64 19.07
CA ASP A 40 -1.64 -7.10 18.32
C ASP A 40 -2.63 -7.74 19.29
N LEU A 41 -3.42 -6.90 19.96
CA LEU A 41 -4.50 -7.35 20.83
C LEU A 41 -5.51 -8.14 19.98
N PRO A 42 -5.90 -9.36 20.41
CA PRO A 42 -6.85 -10.18 19.67
C PRO A 42 -8.22 -9.51 19.65
N PHE A 43 -8.85 -9.48 18.47
CA PHE A 43 -10.22 -9.03 18.30
C PHE A 43 -10.95 -9.94 17.30
N SER A 44 -12.26 -10.05 17.47
CA SER A 44 -13.14 -10.86 16.64
C SER A 44 -13.70 -10.08 15.45
N ALA A 45 -14.35 -10.79 14.53
CA ALA A 45 -15.14 -10.17 13.47
C ALA A 45 -16.35 -9.35 14.02
N ASP A 46 -16.84 -9.68 15.21
CA ASP A 46 -17.96 -8.98 15.84
C ASP A 46 -17.48 -7.64 16.45
N ASP A 47 -16.22 -7.58 16.91
CA ASP A 47 -15.57 -6.32 17.29
C ASP A 47 -15.38 -5.39 16.08
N ILE A 48 -15.14 -5.94 14.87
CA ILE A 48 -15.10 -5.16 13.61
C ILE A 48 -16.47 -4.58 13.28
N GLU A 49 -17.57 -5.34 13.46
CA GLU A 49 -18.93 -4.78 13.32
C GLU A 49 -19.17 -3.66 14.33
N ALA A 50 -18.86 -3.91 15.60
CA ALA A 50 -19.11 -2.99 16.70
C ALA A 50 -18.26 -1.71 16.65
N ALA A 51 -17.03 -1.78 16.12
CA ALA A 51 -16.04 -0.70 16.18
C ALA A 51 -16.59 0.67 15.74
N GLN A 52 -16.44 1.66 16.60
CA GLN A 52 -16.78 3.06 16.36
C GLN A 52 -15.53 3.93 16.36
N TYR A 53 -15.58 5.05 15.65
CA TYR A 53 -14.56 6.08 15.73
C TYR A 53 -14.63 6.83 17.07
N GLY A 54 -13.56 6.75 17.87
CA GLY A 54 -13.48 7.35 19.20
C GLY A 54 -12.86 8.75 19.26
N GLY A 55 -12.49 9.34 18.12
CA GLY A 55 -11.67 10.55 18.05
C GLY A 55 -10.17 10.25 17.94
N GLY A 56 -9.43 11.19 17.34
CA GLY A 56 -8.02 11.00 16.97
C GLY A 56 -7.84 10.14 15.72
N ASP A 57 -6.61 10.05 15.22
CA ASP A 57 -6.25 9.23 14.06
C ASP A 57 -6.41 7.72 14.37
N LEU A 58 -6.30 6.85 13.36
CA LEU A 58 -6.35 5.39 13.54
C LEU A 58 -5.39 4.93 14.65
N PRO A 59 -5.76 3.90 15.44
CA PRO A 59 -4.84 3.25 16.37
C PRO A 59 -3.61 2.70 15.63
N GLY A 60 -2.42 2.82 16.24
CA GLY A 60 -1.23 2.11 15.78
C GLY A 60 -1.34 0.60 15.98
N GLY A 61 -0.51 -0.18 15.27
CA GLY A 61 -0.63 -1.64 15.24
C GLY A 61 -1.89 -2.11 14.52
N ARG A 62 -2.37 -3.31 14.85
CA ARG A 62 -3.61 -3.88 14.31
C ARG A 62 -4.83 -3.47 15.15
N SER A 63 -5.93 -3.06 14.54
CA SER A 63 -7.19 -2.78 15.25
C SER A 63 -8.45 -3.10 14.45
N ALA A 64 -9.55 -3.41 15.17
CA ALA A 64 -10.86 -3.65 14.59
C ALA A 64 -11.41 -2.42 13.85
N LEU A 65 -11.17 -1.21 14.38
CA LEU A 65 -11.53 0.05 13.72
C LEU A 65 -10.77 0.23 12.40
N THR A 66 -9.48 -0.09 12.37
CA THR A 66 -8.67 -0.01 11.15
C THR A 66 -9.16 -1.00 10.10
N ALA A 67 -9.44 -2.26 10.48
CA ALA A 67 -10.00 -3.25 9.55
C ALA A 67 -11.37 -2.81 8.97
N LYS A 68 -12.22 -2.21 9.82
CA LYS A 68 -13.50 -1.62 9.39
C LYS A 68 -13.30 -0.47 8.40
N VAL A 69 -12.42 0.48 8.71
CA VAL A 69 -12.10 1.64 7.84
C VAL A 69 -11.50 1.19 6.51
N GLN A 70 -10.56 0.23 6.51
CA GLN A 70 -10.01 -0.37 5.29
C GLN A 70 -11.12 -0.92 4.38
N LEU A 71 -12.11 -1.65 4.92
CA LEU A 71 -13.24 -2.12 4.11
C LEU A 71 -14.19 -1.00 3.64
N LEU A 72 -14.46 0.02 4.46
CA LEU A 72 -15.34 1.11 4.02
C LEU A 72 -14.68 1.92 2.89
N LEU A 73 -13.34 2.02 2.89
CA LEU A 73 -12.54 2.57 1.79
C LEU A 73 -12.62 1.68 0.53
N ASP A 74 -12.41 0.37 0.66
CA ASP A 74 -12.62 -0.64 -0.41
C ASP A 74 -14.00 -0.48 -1.07
N ARG A 75 -15.06 -0.55 -0.27
CA ARG A 75 -16.45 -0.42 -0.71
C ARG A 75 -16.77 0.92 -1.39
N SER A 76 -15.99 1.97 -1.12
CA SER A 76 -16.13 3.27 -1.77
C SER A 76 -15.55 3.33 -3.19
N GLY A 77 -14.82 2.29 -3.62
CA GLY A 77 -13.97 2.33 -4.81
C GLY A 77 -12.66 3.09 -4.56
N THR A 78 -12.19 3.13 -3.32
CA THR A 78 -10.94 3.80 -2.92
C THR A 78 -10.08 2.78 -2.18
N SER A 79 -9.57 1.80 -2.93
CA SER A 79 -8.97 0.58 -2.38
C SER A 79 -7.89 0.88 -1.32
N PRO A 80 -7.90 0.18 -0.17
CA PRO A 80 -6.80 0.15 0.78
C PRO A 80 -5.64 -0.72 0.29
N GLY A 81 -5.81 -1.43 -0.83
CA GLY A 81 -5.03 -2.60 -1.19
C GLY A 81 -5.52 -3.77 -0.35
N VAL A 82 -4.65 -4.29 0.50
CA VAL A 82 -4.95 -5.44 1.35
C VAL A 82 -5.59 -5.01 2.67
N ILE A 83 -6.69 -5.65 3.05
CA ILE A 83 -7.29 -5.51 4.39
C ILE A 83 -6.55 -6.44 5.35
N ASP A 84 -5.79 -5.86 6.26
CA ASP A 84 -4.93 -6.55 7.23
C ASP A 84 -5.16 -6.09 8.68
N GLY A 85 -6.00 -5.08 8.88
CA GLY A 85 -6.26 -4.41 10.15
C GLY A 85 -5.16 -3.49 10.66
N PHE A 86 -4.03 -3.34 9.97
CA PHE A 86 -2.90 -2.51 10.42
C PHE A 86 -3.01 -1.06 9.95
N LYS A 87 -2.66 -0.13 10.85
CA LYS A 87 -2.37 1.24 10.42
C LYS A 87 -0.99 1.28 9.75
N GLY A 88 -0.98 1.61 8.46
CA GLY A 88 0.24 1.76 7.67
C GLY A 88 0.04 2.67 6.45
N GLY A 89 1.10 2.86 5.67
CA GLY A 89 1.11 3.81 4.54
C GLY A 89 0.04 3.55 3.48
N MET A 90 -0.37 2.29 3.27
CA MET A 90 -1.46 1.96 2.34
C MET A 90 -2.81 2.50 2.85
N SER A 91 -3.10 2.35 4.14
CA SER A 91 -4.32 2.87 4.76
C SER A 91 -4.32 4.41 4.78
N GLN A 92 -3.21 5.04 5.15
CA GLN A 92 -3.08 6.51 5.10
C GLN A 92 -3.26 7.05 3.68
N SER A 93 -2.65 6.42 2.67
CA SER A 93 -2.78 6.83 1.27
C SER A 93 -4.19 6.59 0.71
N ALA A 94 -4.91 5.57 1.19
CA ALA A 94 -6.31 5.34 0.85
C ALA A 94 -7.26 6.36 1.51
N ILE A 95 -7.04 6.73 2.78
CA ILE A 95 -7.76 7.84 3.43
C ILE A 95 -7.52 9.14 2.62
N LYS A 96 -6.27 9.44 2.27
CA LYS A 96 -5.90 10.60 1.43
C LYS A 96 -6.56 10.60 0.04
N ALA A 97 -6.76 9.42 -0.54
CA ALA A 97 -7.50 9.27 -1.79
C ALA A 97 -9.02 9.48 -1.60
N PHE A 98 -9.58 9.07 -0.46
CA PHE A 98 -11.00 9.25 -0.13
C PHE A 98 -11.32 10.71 0.20
N GLU A 99 -10.43 11.40 0.91
CA GLU A 99 -10.46 12.85 1.12
C GLU A 99 -10.49 13.61 -0.22
N ARG A 100 -9.57 13.26 -1.13
CA ARG A 100 -9.52 13.79 -2.51
C ARG A 100 -10.81 13.50 -3.30
N ARG A 101 -11.45 12.35 -3.07
CA ARG A 101 -12.72 11.96 -3.70
C ARG A 101 -13.92 12.77 -3.18
N THR A 102 -13.87 13.16 -1.91
CA THR A 102 -14.99 13.78 -1.18
C THR A 102 -14.87 15.30 -1.02
N GLY A 103 -13.70 15.88 -1.32
CA GLY A 103 -13.44 17.32 -1.20
C GLY A 103 -12.94 17.75 0.19
N LEU A 104 -12.46 16.81 1.00
CA LEU A 104 -11.83 17.08 2.29
C LEU A 104 -10.34 17.49 2.14
N PRO A 105 -9.72 18.07 3.19
CA PRO A 105 -8.27 18.22 3.27
C PRO A 105 -7.57 16.86 3.07
N GLN A 106 -6.44 16.85 2.36
CA GLN A 106 -5.74 15.63 1.93
C GLN A 106 -4.51 15.31 2.80
N ASP A 107 -4.72 15.11 4.10
CA ASP A 107 -3.65 14.77 5.05
C ASP A 107 -3.56 13.26 5.36
N GLY A 108 -4.59 12.48 5.02
CA GLY A 108 -4.66 11.03 5.23
C GLY A 108 -4.94 10.62 6.67
N VAL A 109 -5.41 11.54 7.52
CA VAL A 109 -5.67 11.31 8.94
C VAL A 109 -7.12 10.89 9.15
N MET A 110 -7.34 9.87 9.98
CA MET A 110 -8.71 9.47 10.32
C MET A 110 -9.38 10.50 11.22
N ASP A 111 -10.39 11.18 10.69
CA ASP A 111 -11.09 12.29 11.35
C ASP A 111 -12.62 12.09 11.38
N PRO A 112 -13.39 12.96 12.09
CA PRO A 112 -14.85 12.87 12.14
C PRO A 112 -15.54 12.99 10.76
N HIS A 113 -14.98 13.75 9.82
CA HIS A 113 -15.56 13.97 8.50
C HIS A 113 -15.34 12.75 7.60
N VAL A 114 -14.12 12.20 7.58
CA VAL A 114 -13.80 10.92 6.94
C VAL A 114 -14.71 9.81 7.51
N TRP A 115 -14.83 9.71 8.84
CA TRP A 115 -15.70 8.71 9.47
C TRP A 115 -17.16 8.82 9.05
N ASN A 116 -17.73 10.03 9.12
CA ASN A 116 -19.13 10.28 8.80
C ASN A 116 -19.45 9.99 7.33
N LEU A 117 -18.55 10.32 6.39
CA LEU A 117 -18.73 10.00 4.97
C LEU A 117 -18.57 8.49 4.71
N LEU A 118 -17.64 7.81 5.39
CA LEU A 118 -17.48 6.35 5.27
C LEU A 118 -18.71 5.56 5.75
N GLN A 119 -19.57 6.11 6.62
CA GLN A 119 -20.80 5.43 7.04
C GLN A 119 -21.77 5.15 5.87
N SER A 120 -21.70 5.90 4.77
CA SER A 120 -22.50 5.63 3.57
C SER A 120 -22.17 4.27 2.91
N TYR A 121 -21.02 3.67 3.22
CA TYR A 121 -20.60 2.34 2.76
C TYR A 121 -20.79 1.24 3.83
N ALA A 122 -21.29 1.61 5.02
CA ALA A 122 -21.61 0.71 6.14
C ALA A 122 -23.05 0.18 6.10
N THR A 123 -23.73 0.29 4.95
CA THR A 123 -25.16 -0.08 4.74
C THR A 123 -25.48 -1.57 4.85
N ARG A 124 -24.47 -2.42 5.05
CA ARG A 124 -24.56 -3.87 5.31
C ARG A 124 -23.36 -4.30 6.18
N PRO A 125 -23.45 -5.40 6.95
CA PRO A 125 -22.38 -5.90 7.82
C PRO A 125 -21.02 -5.89 7.12
N VAL A 126 -19.98 -5.44 7.82
CA VAL A 126 -18.61 -5.30 7.28
C VAL A 126 -17.87 -6.64 7.22
N THR A 127 -18.35 -7.63 7.96
CA THR A 127 -17.88 -9.01 7.94
C THR A 127 -19.02 -9.93 7.49
N GLN A 128 -18.67 -11.12 7.06
CA GLN A 128 -19.63 -12.17 6.71
C GLN A 128 -19.15 -13.54 7.19
N THR A 129 -20.07 -14.48 7.34
CA THR A 129 -19.75 -15.89 7.51
C THR A 129 -19.59 -16.53 6.14
N TYR A 130 -18.54 -17.34 5.97
CA TYR A 130 -18.27 -18.07 4.73
C TYR A 130 -17.97 -19.53 5.05
N VAL A 131 -18.44 -20.44 4.19
CA VAL A 131 -18.09 -21.87 4.25
C VAL A 131 -17.14 -22.15 3.10
N ILE A 132 -15.92 -22.58 3.42
CA ILE A 132 -14.88 -22.89 2.44
C ILE A 132 -15.37 -24.07 1.59
N THR A 133 -15.34 -23.96 0.26
CA THR A 133 -15.87 -24.99 -0.63
C THR A 133 -14.75 -25.90 -1.19
N PRO A 134 -15.06 -27.08 -1.75
CA PRO A 134 -14.05 -27.92 -2.42
C PRO A 134 -13.30 -27.18 -3.54
N GLU A 135 -13.97 -26.27 -4.24
CA GLU A 135 -13.41 -25.43 -5.30
C GLU A 135 -12.33 -24.46 -4.78
N ASP A 136 -12.36 -24.09 -3.50
CA ASP A 136 -11.34 -23.23 -2.90
C ASP A 136 -10.00 -23.95 -2.74
N ALA A 137 -10.05 -25.26 -2.46
CA ALA A 137 -8.89 -26.14 -2.40
C ALA A 137 -8.54 -26.78 -3.76
N ALA A 138 -9.37 -26.59 -4.80
CA ALA A 138 -9.11 -27.13 -6.12
C ALA A 138 -7.98 -26.37 -6.83
N GLY A 139 -7.19 -27.08 -7.63
CA GLY A 139 -6.16 -26.49 -8.49
C GLY A 139 -5.05 -25.72 -7.76
N LEU A 140 -4.82 -25.97 -6.47
CA LEU A 140 -3.68 -25.38 -5.74
C LEU A 140 -2.36 -26.03 -6.17
N VAL A 141 -1.28 -25.24 -6.19
CA VAL A 141 0.09 -25.70 -6.48
C VAL A 141 0.95 -25.68 -5.21
N ALA A 142 1.85 -26.66 -5.04
CA ALA A 142 2.61 -26.79 -3.79
C ALA A 142 3.56 -25.61 -3.49
N ALA A 143 4.06 -24.95 -4.53
CA ALA A 143 4.87 -23.74 -4.46
C ALA A 143 4.92 -23.06 -5.84
N ILE A 144 5.36 -21.79 -5.87
CA ILE A 144 5.71 -21.06 -7.09
C ILE A 144 7.23 -20.89 -7.12
N PRO A 145 7.97 -21.42 -8.11
CA PRO A 145 9.40 -21.23 -8.26
C PRO A 145 9.80 -19.75 -8.37
N THR A 146 11.05 -19.42 -8.05
CA THR A 146 11.62 -18.10 -8.31
C THR A 146 12.27 -18.00 -9.70
N ASP A 147 12.77 -19.13 -10.22
CA ASP A 147 13.37 -19.24 -11.54
C ASP A 147 12.33 -19.23 -12.68
N TYR A 148 12.64 -18.56 -13.79
CA TYR A 148 11.71 -18.37 -14.90
C TYR A 148 11.62 -19.58 -15.84
N ALA A 149 12.66 -20.41 -15.96
CA ALA A 149 12.57 -21.68 -16.67
C ALA A 149 11.78 -22.72 -15.86
N GLU A 150 11.95 -22.78 -14.54
CA GLU A 150 11.11 -23.62 -13.66
C GLU A 150 9.64 -23.20 -13.73
N LYS A 151 9.34 -21.88 -13.68
CA LYS A 151 7.96 -21.38 -13.93
C LYS A 151 7.42 -21.80 -15.29
N ALA A 152 8.24 -21.75 -16.35
CA ALA A 152 7.83 -22.12 -17.71
C ALA A 152 7.59 -23.64 -17.89
N LEU A 153 7.91 -24.48 -16.91
CA LEU A 153 7.58 -25.91 -16.88
C LEU A 153 6.29 -26.24 -16.09
N MET A 154 5.67 -25.26 -15.43
CA MET A 154 4.41 -25.45 -14.71
C MET A 154 3.21 -25.52 -15.67
N ALA A 155 2.09 -26.07 -15.19
CA ALA A 155 0.82 -26.04 -15.92
C ALA A 155 0.09 -24.68 -15.77
N GLU A 156 0.08 -24.13 -14.56
CA GLU A 156 -0.49 -22.82 -14.22
C GLU A 156 0.23 -22.27 -12.97
N LEU A 157 0.37 -20.95 -12.87
CA LEU A 157 0.81 -20.22 -11.68
C LEU A 157 -0.40 -19.88 -10.79
N SER A 158 -1.14 -20.94 -10.42
CA SER A 158 -2.31 -20.89 -9.54
C SER A 158 -1.92 -20.53 -8.10
N HIS A 159 -2.91 -20.48 -7.21
CA HIS A 159 -2.71 -20.20 -5.79
C HIS A 159 -1.96 -21.33 -5.09
N THR A 160 -1.17 -20.99 -4.07
CA THR A 160 -0.44 -21.95 -3.24
C THR A 160 -1.24 -22.45 -2.03
N SER A 161 -2.19 -21.64 -1.57
CA SER A 161 -2.97 -21.93 -0.36
C SER A 161 -4.46 -21.58 -0.51
N VAL A 162 -5.30 -22.19 0.33
CA VAL A 162 -6.70 -21.76 0.49
C VAL A 162 -6.76 -20.33 1.05
N ALA A 163 -5.86 -19.96 1.96
CA ALA A 163 -5.83 -18.61 2.54
C ALA A 163 -5.55 -17.55 1.46
N GLU A 164 -4.65 -17.83 0.53
CA GLU A 164 -4.28 -16.97 -0.60
C GLU A 164 -5.48 -16.72 -1.52
N ARG A 165 -6.16 -17.80 -1.94
CA ARG A 165 -7.38 -17.72 -2.78
C ARG A 165 -8.52 -16.97 -2.08
N LEU A 166 -8.67 -17.14 -0.77
CA LEU A 166 -9.66 -16.40 0.02
C LEU A 166 -9.24 -14.94 0.25
N GLY A 167 -7.94 -14.65 0.33
CA GLY A 167 -7.36 -13.30 0.36
C GLY A 167 -7.69 -12.54 -0.91
N GLU A 168 -7.44 -13.16 -2.07
CA GLU A 168 -7.84 -12.67 -3.39
C GLU A 168 -9.35 -12.42 -3.50
N ARG A 169 -10.19 -13.32 -2.97
CA ARG A 169 -11.67 -13.17 -3.01
C ARG A 169 -12.22 -12.09 -2.08
N PHE A 170 -11.65 -11.93 -0.89
CA PHE A 170 -12.18 -11.05 0.16
C PHE A 170 -11.34 -9.79 0.39
N HIS A 171 -10.33 -9.57 -0.46
CA HIS A 171 -9.37 -8.47 -0.43
C HIS A 171 -8.55 -8.42 0.89
N MET A 172 -8.26 -9.59 1.47
CA MET A 172 -7.65 -9.75 2.80
C MET A 172 -6.20 -10.26 2.77
N ASP A 173 -5.44 -9.94 3.81
CA ASP A 173 -4.16 -10.61 4.10
C ASP A 173 -4.40 -12.05 4.61
N GLU A 174 -3.60 -13.01 4.14
CA GLU A 174 -3.72 -14.43 4.52
C GLU A 174 -3.61 -14.64 6.04
N ARG A 175 -2.72 -13.89 6.71
CA ARG A 175 -2.53 -13.98 8.16
C ARG A 175 -3.64 -13.25 8.90
N PHE A 176 -4.29 -12.26 8.29
CA PHE A 176 -5.50 -11.64 8.83
C PHE A 176 -6.73 -12.56 8.73
N ILE A 177 -6.87 -13.35 7.66
CA ILE A 177 -7.86 -14.44 7.60
C ILE A 177 -7.63 -15.43 8.75
N ALA A 178 -6.40 -15.88 8.96
CA ALA A 178 -6.07 -16.78 10.08
C ALA A 178 -6.30 -16.13 11.45
N PHE A 179 -5.99 -14.84 11.61
CA PHE A 179 -6.18 -14.07 12.85
C PHE A 179 -7.66 -13.94 13.25
N LEU A 180 -8.56 -13.69 12.30
CA LEU A 180 -10.01 -13.64 12.56
C LEU A 180 -10.66 -15.01 12.78
N ASN A 181 -9.93 -16.11 12.54
CA ASN A 181 -10.42 -17.48 12.63
C ASN A 181 -9.51 -18.36 13.51
N PRO A 182 -9.23 -17.95 14.76
CA PRO A 182 -8.24 -18.61 15.60
C PRO A 182 -8.60 -20.08 15.84
N GLY A 183 -7.64 -20.97 15.56
CA GLY A 183 -7.79 -22.41 15.71
C GLY A 183 -8.68 -23.11 14.66
N THR A 184 -9.24 -22.39 13.68
CA THR A 184 -10.07 -22.97 12.63
C THR A 184 -9.24 -23.30 11.39
N PRO A 185 -9.16 -24.57 10.94
CA PRO A 185 -8.41 -24.93 9.74
C PRO A 185 -9.03 -24.31 8.49
N LEU A 186 -8.22 -23.68 7.64
CA LEU A 186 -8.65 -23.12 6.36
C LEU A 186 -8.74 -24.24 5.30
N ALA A 187 -9.74 -25.10 5.44
CA ALA A 187 -9.99 -26.27 4.59
C ALA A 187 -11.48 -26.42 4.24
N PRO A 188 -11.84 -27.12 3.14
CA PRO A 188 -13.23 -27.29 2.72
C PRO A 188 -14.16 -27.83 3.82
N GLY A 189 -15.34 -27.24 3.94
CA GLY A 189 -16.32 -27.51 4.99
C GLY A 189 -16.13 -26.69 6.27
N ALA A 190 -14.97 -26.06 6.48
CA ALA A 190 -14.79 -25.13 7.60
C ALA A 190 -15.65 -23.86 7.41
N THR A 191 -16.22 -23.38 8.51
CA THR A 191 -17.00 -22.13 8.56
C THR A 191 -16.14 -21.05 9.21
N ILE A 192 -15.94 -19.94 8.51
CA ILE A 192 -15.04 -18.84 8.88
C ILE A 192 -15.75 -17.48 8.85
N ARG A 193 -15.21 -16.49 9.58
CA ARG A 193 -15.55 -15.07 9.46
C ARG A 193 -14.54 -14.39 8.54
N VAL A 194 -15.01 -13.64 7.54
CA VAL A 194 -14.18 -12.90 6.58
C VAL A 194 -14.73 -11.49 6.38
N MET A 195 -13.92 -10.60 5.80
CA MET A 195 -14.39 -9.27 5.39
C MET A 195 -15.38 -9.39 4.21
N ALA A 196 -16.28 -8.41 4.07
CA ALA A 196 -17.35 -8.42 3.09
C ALA A 196 -17.20 -7.29 2.04
N PRO A 197 -16.23 -7.36 1.12
CA PRO A 197 -16.04 -6.34 0.07
C PRO A 197 -17.25 -6.24 -0.85
N ASN A 198 -17.33 -5.17 -1.64
CA ASN A 198 -18.33 -5.08 -2.69
C ASN A 198 -17.98 -6.02 -3.86
N PRO A 199 -18.97 -6.52 -4.62
CA PRO A 199 -18.69 -7.07 -5.95
C PRO A 199 -18.00 -5.99 -6.81
N PRO A 200 -17.04 -6.35 -7.69
CA PRO A 200 -16.28 -5.37 -8.46
C PRO A 200 -17.17 -4.33 -9.15
N LEU A 201 -16.78 -3.06 -8.97
CA LEU A 201 -17.49 -1.90 -9.47
C LEU A 201 -17.62 -1.92 -10.99
N ARG A 202 -18.59 -1.15 -11.49
CA ARG A 202 -18.90 -1.05 -12.91
C ARG A 202 -19.00 0.40 -13.32
N GLY A 203 -18.37 0.73 -14.45
CA GLY A 203 -18.31 2.09 -14.97
C GLY A 203 -17.48 2.13 -16.25
N SER A 204 -17.03 3.32 -16.63
CA SER A 204 -16.12 3.51 -17.76
C SER A 204 -15.07 4.56 -17.39
N VAL A 205 -13.80 4.19 -17.45
CA VAL A 205 -12.67 5.07 -17.11
C VAL A 205 -12.10 5.65 -18.39
N ALA A 206 -12.27 6.96 -18.59
CA ALA A 206 -11.77 7.71 -19.74
C ALA A 206 -10.33 8.22 -19.52
N ARG A 207 -9.95 8.54 -18.28
CA ARG A 207 -8.61 9.00 -17.90
C ARG A 207 -8.13 8.25 -16.66
N ILE A 208 -6.99 7.58 -16.77
CA ILE A 208 -6.22 7.05 -15.64
C ILE A 208 -5.11 8.05 -15.34
N ILE A 209 -4.93 8.38 -14.06
CA ILE A 209 -3.86 9.25 -13.56
C ILE A 209 -3.00 8.42 -12.60
N ILE A 210 -1.69 8.40 -12.83
CA ILE A 210 -0.71 7.60 -12.10
C ILE A 210 0.20 8.54 -11.31
N ASP A 211 -0.01 8.57 -10.00
CA ASP A 211 0.72 9.39 -9.04
C ASP A 211 1.87 8.56 -8.46
N LYS A 212 3.07 8.84 -8.97
CA LYS A 212 4.30 8.09 -8.66
C LYS A 212 4.75 8.29 -7.22
N ASP A 213 4.49 9.47 -6.67
CA ASP A 213 5.03 9.92 -5.38
C ASP A 213 4.09 9.49 -4.22
N ASN A 214 2.77 9.57 -4.41
CA ASN A 214 1.76 9.08 -3.46
C ASN A 214 1.42 7.58 -3.64
N ARG A 215 1.97 6.94 -4.69
CA ARG A 215 1.78 5.52 -5.05
C ARG A 215 0.32 5.13 -5.31
N ARG A 216 -0.40 5.93 -6.11
CA ARG A 216 -1.82 5.70 -6.45
C ARG A 216 -2.11 5.69 -7.95
N VAL A 217 -3.15 4.97 -8.34
CA VAL A 217 -3.71 4.92 -9.70
C VAL A 217 -5.19 5.29 -9.62
N ALA A 218 -5.56 6.44 -10.18
CA ALA A 218 -6.91 6.98 -10.11
C ALA A 218 -7.61 6.94 -11.48
N GLY A 219 -8.79 6.32 -11.55
CA GLY A 219 -9.62 6.23 -12.74
C GLY A 219 -10.79 7.22 -12.72
N TYR A 220 -10.88 8.07 -13.74
CA TYR A 220 -11.90 9.10 -13.91
C TYR A 220 -12.78 8.82 -15.13
N ASP A 221 -14.08 9.14 -15.03
CA ASP A 221 -15.02 9.04 -16.13
C ASP A 221 -14.88 10.19 -17.16
N ALA A 222 -15.67 10.16 -18.22
CA ALA A 222 -15.68 11.20 -19.25
C ALA A 222 -16.25 12.57 -18.77
N ARG A 223 -16.72 12.67 -17.53
CA ARG A 223 -17.21 13.89 -16.86
C ARG A 223 -16.23 14.40 -15.80
N GLY A 224 -15.05 13.78 -15.67
CA GLY A 224 -14.05 14.11 -14.66
C GLY A 224 -14.40 13.66 -13.24
N GLN A 225 -15.39 12.77 -13.07
CA GLN A 225 -15.73 12.18 -11.78
C GLN A 225 -14.81 11.00 -11.47
N MET A 226 -14.32 10.89 -10.23
CA MET A 226 -13.52 9.73 -9.80
C MET A 226 -14.43 8.50 -9.70
N VAL A 227 -14.09 7.46 -10.46
CA VAL A 227 -14.76 6.16 -10.43
C VAL A 227 -14.06 5.24 -9.43
N VAL A 228 -12.73 5.15 -9.52
CA VAL A 228 -11.88 4.24 -8.73
C VAL A 228 -10.55 4.88 -8.39
N ASP A 229 -9.92 4.44 -7.29
CA ASP A 229 -8.57 4.84 -6.91
C ASP A 229 -7.88 3.71 -6.13
N TYR A 230 -6.70 3.27 -6.57
CA TYR A 230 -6.01 2.07 -6.07
C TYR A 230 -4.56 2.35 -5.62
N PRO A 231 -4.02 1.60 -4.64
CA PRO A 231 -2.60 1.64 -4.30
C PRO A 231 -1.77 0.84 -5.31
N ALA A 232 -0.55 1.31 -5.57
CA ALA A 232 0.31 0.70 -6.57
C ALA A 232 1.79 0.60 -6.17
N THR A 233 2.47 -0.45 -6.62
CA THR A 233 3.93 -0.36 -6.80
C THR A 233 4.22 0.29 -8.15
N ILE A 234 5.01 1.35 -8.12
CA ILE A 234 5.44 2.14 -9.29
C ILE A 234 6.98 2.04 -9.39
N GLY A 235 7.55 2.38 -10.55
CA GLY A 235 8.97 2.27 -10.82
C GLY A 235 9.83 3.16 -9.91
N SER A 236 11.02 2.67 -9.54
CA SER A 236 11.97 3.46 -8.73
C SER A 236 12.73 4.48 -9.57
N THR A 237 13.53 5.34 -8.94
CA THR A 237 14.50 6.20 -9.66
C THR A 237 15.56 5.40 -10.45
N ALA A 238 15.86 4.17 -10.05
CA ALA A 238 16.74 3.25 -10.79
C ALA A 238 16.01 2.47 -11.90
N THR A 239 14.67 2.42 -11.84
CA THR A 239 13.80 1.66 -12.74
C THR A 239 12.54 2.46 -13.09
N PRO A 240 12.68 3.66 -13.69
CA PRO A 240 11.61 4.64 -13.76
C PRO A 240 10.41 4.16 -14.59
N SER A 241 9.22 4.43 -14.10
CA SER A 241 8.00 4.38 -14.90
C SER A 241 8.02 5.46 -16.00
N PRO A 242 7.18 5.34 -17.05
CA PRO A 242 7.09 6.33 -18.10
C PRO A 242 6.70 7.73 -17.59
N ALA A 243 6.84 8.72 -18.48
CA ALA A 243 6.45 10.10 -18.23
C ALA A 243 5.48 10.58 -19.32
N GLY A 244 4.59 11.51 -18.95
CA GLY A 244 3.59 12.06 -19.85
C GLY A 244 2.42 11.13 -20.13
N THR A 245 1.80 11.31 -21.29
CA THR A 245 0.49 10.73 -21.62
C THR A 245 0.59 9.60 -22.64
N HIS A 246 -0.10 8.49 -22.35
CA HIS A 246 -0.23 7.28 -23.15
C HIS A 246 -1.72 6.89 -23.27
N GLN A 247 -2.03 5.76 -23.91
CA GLN A 247 -3.37 5.19 -23.97
C GLN A 247 -3.32 3.69 -23.65
N VAL A 248 -4.45 3.11 -23.23
CA VAL A 248 -4.63 1.66 -23.15
C VAL A 248 -4.63 1.08 -24.56
N ARG A 249 -3.61 0.27 -24.88
CA ARG A 249 -3.38 -0.35 -26.19
C ARG A 249 -3.99 -1.75 -26.29
N ASN A 250 -3.93 -2.52 -25.22
CA ASN A 250 -4.54 -3.86 -25.15
C ASN A 250 -4.82 -4.27 -23.70
N VAL A 251 -5.83 -5.10 -23.50
CA VAL A 251 -6.10 -5.77 -22.22
C VAL A 251 -5.97 -7.28 -22.45
N ALA A 252 -5.37 -8.00 -21.50
CA ALA A 252 -5.31 -9.45 -21.48
C ALA A 252 -5.64 -9.96 -20.07
N ILE A 253 -6.60 -10.88 -19.99
CA ILE A 253 -7.06 -11.53 -18.75
C ILE A 253 -6.46 -12.94 -18.69
N ASN A 254 -6.01 -13.35 -17.51
CA ASN A 254 -5.16 -14.52 -17.24
C ASN A 254 -4.04 -14.72 -18.31
N PRO A 255 -3.14 -13.75 -18.50
CA PRO A 255 -2.17 -13.77 -19.60
C PRO A 255 -0.97 -14.70 -19.34
N ASN A 256 -0.51 -15.39 -20.38
CA ASN A 256 0.86 -15.91 -20.42
C ASN A 256 1.87 -14.75 -20.33
N TYR A 257 2.98 -14.96 -19.62
CA TYR A 257 4.07 -13.98 -19.58
C TYR A 257 5.23 -14.41 -20.50
N THR A 258 5.46 -13.64 -21.57
CA THR A 258 6.65 -13.82 -22.42
C THR A 258 7.84 -13.10 -21.80
N TYR A 259 8.75 -13.86 -21.21
CA TYR A 259 10.07 -13.37 -20.81
C TYR A 259 10.99 -13.32 -22.04
N ASN A 260 11.70 -12.21 -22.24
CA ASN A 260 12.80 -12.12 -23.18
C ASN A 260 14.01 -11.41 -22.52
N PRO A 261 15.16 -12.10 -22.33
CA PRO A 261 16.32 -11.53 -21.67
C PRO A 261 16.95 -10.35 -22.43
N ASP A 262 16.76 -10.28 -23.76
CA ASP A 262 17.26 -9.21 -24.61
C ASP A 262 16.39 -7.93 -24.56
N VAL A 263 15.22 -7.98 -23.92
CA VAL A 263 14.20 -6.91 -23.94
C VAL A 263 13.72 -6.48 -22.55
N ASN A 264 13.61 -7.41 -21.60
CA ASN A 264 13.09 -7.15 -20.26
C ASN A 264 14.24 -6.88 -19.28
N PHE A 265 14.90 -7.95 -18.87
CA PHE A 265 16.07 -8.04 -18.00
C PHE A 265 16.55 -9.49 -18.06
N ARG A 266 17.82 -9.75 -17.74
CA ARG A 266 18.35 -11.13 -17.68
C ARG A 266 18.35 -11.63 -16.24
N GLN A 267 17.49 -12.60 -15.92
CA GLN A 267 17.65 -13.41 -14.71
C GLN A 267 18.87 -14.33 -14.90
N GLU A 268 19.59 -14.63 -13.82
CA GLU A 268 20.66 -15.63 -13.83
C GLU A 268 20.13 -16.98 -14.33
N GLY A 269 20.94 -17.74 -15.08
CA GLY A 269 20.54 -18.98 -15.74
C GLY A 269 19.65 -18.83 -17.00
N ASN A 270 18.88 -17.75 -17.13
CA ASN A 270 17.86 -17.62 -18.18
C ASN A 270 18.28 -16.71 -19.34
N ASP A 271 18.85 -17.31 -20.39
CA ASP A 271 19.51 -16.66 -21.52
C ASP A 271 18.74 -16.70 -22.86
N ARG A 272 17.55 -17.30 -22.87
CA ARG A 272 16.66 -17.43 -24.03
C ARG A 272 15.24 -16.97 -23.70
N PRO A 273 14.41 -16.61 -24.69
CA PRO A 273 12.99 -16.33 -24.46
C PRO A 273 12.25 -17.53 -23.85
N LEU A 274 11.31 -17.25 -22.96
CA LEU A 274 10.46 -18.22 -22.27
C LEU A 274 9.01 -17.76 -22.30
N VAL A 275 8.08 -18.71 -22.42
CA VAL A 275 6.64 -18.45 -22.21
C VAL A 275 6.28 -19.07 -20.86
N ILE A 276 6.00 -18.21 -19.89
CA ILE A 276 5.53 -18.60 -18.57
C ILE A 276 4.00 -18.74 -18.61
N PRO A 277 3.42 -19.84 -18.06
CA PRO A 277 1.98 -20.06 -18.00
C PRO A 277 1.25 -18.98 -17.19
N PRO A 278 -0.09 -18.87 -17.32
CA PRO A 278 -0.86 -17.80 -16.69
C PRO A 278 -1.12 -18.10 -15.21
N GLY A 279 -1.80 -17.20 -14.51
CA GLY A 279 -2.27 -17.39 -13.13
C GLY A 279 -2.01 -16.17 -12.23
N PRO A 280 -2.66 -16.09 -11.04
CA PRO A 280 -2.50 -14.98 -10.09
C PRO A 280 -1.06 -14.82 -9.60
N ASN A 281 -0.27 -15.90 -9.55
CA ASN A 281 1.15 -15.86 -9.19
C ASN A 281 2.09 -15.57 -10.39
N GLY A 282 1.53 -15.17 -11.52
CA GLY A 282 2.26 -14.74 -12.72
C GLY A 282 3.13 -13.50 -12.47
N PRO A 283 4.21 -13.28 -13.25
CA PRO A 283 5.01 -12.05 -13.18
C PRO A 283 4.21 -10.76 -13.38
N VAL A 284 3.03 -10.86 -14.00
CA VAL A 284 2.07 -9.76 -14.20
C VAL A 284 0.72 -9.97 -13.48
N GLY A 285 0.62 -11.00 -12.62
CA GLY A 285 -0.64 -11.38 -11.97
C GLY A 285 -1.73 -11.83 -12.96
N SER A 286 -3.00 -11.77 -12.53
CA SER A 286 -4.15 -12.24 -13.33
C SER A 286 -4.50 -11.36 -14.54
N VAL A 287 -3.93 -10.16 -14.66
CA VAL A 287 -4.31 -9.15 -15.68
C VAL A 287 -3.14 -8.31 -16.15
N TRP A 288 -3.11 -8.04 -17.47
CA TRP A 288 -2.22 -7.05 -18.08
C TRP A 288 -3.00 -6.02 -18.92
N ILE A 289 -2.90 -4.75 -18.54
CA ILE A 289 -3.39 -3.57 -19.28
C ILE A 289 -2.18 -2.89 -19.93
N GLY A 290 -1.87 -3.26 -21.18
CA GLY A 290 -0.72 -2.75 -21.92
C GLY A 290 -0.94 -1.35 -22.48
N LEU A 291 0.10 -0.52 -22.44
CA LEU A 291 0.05 0.87 -22.91
C LEU A 291 0.55 1.03 -24.35
N THR A 292 0.31 2.19 -24.95
CA THR A 292 0.91 2.59 -26.23
C THR A 292 2.42 2.75 -26.17
N LYS A 293 2.98 3.01 -24.97
CA LYS A 293 4.41 2.88 -24.70
C LYS A 293 4.81 1.39 -24.70
N PRO A 294 5.70 0.94 -25.62
CA PRO A 294 6.12 -0.47 -25.69
C PRO A 294 6.72 -0.94 -24.35
N THR A 295 6.48 -2.21 -24.01
CA THR A 295 6.87 -2.93 -22.77
C THR A 295 6.30 -2.44 -21.43
N TYR A 296 5.50 -1.36 -21.38
CA TYR A 296 4.88 -0.89 -20.13
C TYR A 296 3.37 -1.20 -20.04
N GLY A 297 2.89 -1.40 -18.81
CA GLY A 297 1.50 -1.73 -18.50
C GLY A 297 1.13 -1.46 -17.04
N ILE A 298 -0.17 -1.45 -16.78
CA ILE A 298 -0.77 -1.60 -15.44
C ILE A 298 -1.19 -3.07 -15.32
N HIS A 299 -0.85 -3.73 -14.21
CA HIS A 299 -1.05 -5.18 -14.09
C HIS A 299 -1.23 -5.65 -12.64
N GLY A 300 -1.64 -6.90 -12.46
CA GLY A 300 -1.78 -7.54 -11.16
C GLY A 300 -0.45 -7.88 -10.48
N THR A 301 -0.50 -8.64 -9.37
CA THR A 301 0.69 -8.92 -8.55
C THR A 301 0.60 -10.26 -7.82
N PRO A 302 1.69 -11.05 -7.73
CA PRO A 302 1.77 -12.23 -6.86
C PRO A 302 1.97 -11.86 -5.37
N THR A 303 2.18 -10.59 -5.04
CA THR A 303 2.48 -10.15 -3.65
C THR A 303 1.71 -8.86 -3.28
N PRO A 304 0.39 -8.93 -3.09
CA PRO A 304 -0.45 -7.73 -2.87
C PRO A 304 -0.13 -7.01 -1.55
N SER A 305 0.25 -7.73 -0.49
CA SER A 305 0.68 -7.15 0.80
C SER A 305 2.02 -6.39 0.72
N GLN A 306 2.75 -6.48 -0.40
CA GLN A 306 4.06 -5.83 -0.58
C GLN A 306 4.01 -4.57 -1.46
N LEU A 307 2.83 -4.06 -1.84
CA LEU A 307 2.69 -2.97 -2.81
C LEU A 307 3.49 -1.70 -2.44
N PHE A 308 3.57 -1.38 -1.15
CA PHE A 308 4.30 -0.21 -0.63
C PHE A 308 5.74 -0.53 -0.18
N HIS A 309 6.10 -1.81 -0.02
CA HIS A 309 7.44 -2.23 0.38
C HIS A 309 8.39 -2.44 -0.81
N ASN A 310 7.85 -2.84 -1.96
CA ASN A 310 8.61 -3.05 -3.18
C ASN A 310 8.78 -1.77 -4.01
N ALA A 311 9.68 -1.86 -5.00
CA ALA A 311 9.61 -1.08 -6.24
C ALA A 311 9.38 -2.03 -7.42
N SER A 312 8.97 -1.49 -8.57
CA SER A 312 8.82 -2.27 -9.81
C SER A 312 9.95 -1.97 -10.81
N ASN A 313 10.06 -2.81 -11.84
CA ASN A 313 10.90 -2.54 -13.01
C ASN A 313 10.18 -1.61 -14.01
N GLY A 314 9.61 -0.50 -13.52
CA GLY A 314 8.96 0.55 -14.31
C GLY A 314 7.46 0.33 -14.63
N CYS A 315 6.95 -0.89 -14.60
CA CYS A 315 5.50 -1.16 -14.74
C CYS A 315 4.71 -0.80 -13.47
N VAL A 316 3.38 -0.70 -13.57
CA VAL A 316 2.51 -0.35 -12.44
C VAL A 316 1.79 -1.60 -11.94
N ARG A 317 2.07 -2.02 -10.70
CA ARG A 317 1.47 -3.20 -10.05
C ARG A 317 0.32 -2.76 -9.15
N LEU A 318 -0.85 -3.35 -9.32
CA LEU A 318 -1.99 -3.30 -8.40
C LEU A 318 -2.16 -4.66 -7.72
N THR A 319 -3.13 -4.82 -6.82
CA THR A 319 -3.64 -6.15 -6.45
C THR A 319 -4.28 -6.82 -7.68
N ASN A 320 -4.45 -8.15 -7.68
CA ASN A 320 -5.12 -8.81 -8.81
C ASN A 320 -6.59 -8.38 -8.92
N TRP A 321 -7.30 -8.21 -7.79
CA TRP A 321 -8.67 -7.70 -7.77
C TRP A 321 -8.79 -6.26 -8.32
N ASP A 322 -7.92 -5.33 -7.90
CA ASP A 322 -7.92 -3.94 -8.39
C ASP A 322 -7.58 -3.89 -9.90
N ALA A 323 -6.66 -4.74 -10.36
CA ALA A 323 -6.33 -4.87 -11.78
C ALA A 323 -7.49 -5.45 -12.60
N GLU A 324 -8.20 -6.45 -12.08
CA GLU A 324 -9.38 -7.04 -12.72
C GLU A 324 -10.59 -6.12 -12.75
N GLU A 325 -10.79 -5.30 -11.72
CA GLU A 325 -11.82 -4.26 -11.73
C GLU A 325 -11.50 -3.20 -12.79
N LEU A 326 -10.28 -2.65 -12.77
CA LEU A 326 -9.85 -1.64 -13.75
C LEU A 326 -9.92 -2.15 -15.19
N ALA A 327 -9.49 -3.38 -15.46
CA ALA A 327 -9.53 -3.99 -16.79
C ALA A 327 -10.95 -4.11 -17.38
N ARG A 328 -11.99 -4.12 -16.54
CA ARG A 328 -13.41 -4.16 -16.96
C ARG A 328 -13.97 -2.75 -17.22
N MET A 329 -13.27 -1.68 -16.84
CA MET A 329 -13.70 -0.28 -17.02
C MET A 329 -12.97 0.46 -18.14
N VAL A 330 -11.82 -0.03 -18.61
CA VAL A 330 -11.01 0.65 -19.63
C VAL A 330 -11.45 0.33 -21.06
N ALA A 331 -11.29 1.30 -21.95
CA ALA A 331 -11.52 1.17 -23.39
C ALA A 331 -10.19 1.19 -24.15
N ILE A 332 -9.93 0.16 -24.96
CA ILE A 332 -8.77 0.10 -25.86
C ILE A 332 -8.83 1.26 -26.86
N GLY A 333 -7.77 2.06 -26.94
CA GLY A 333 -7.69 3.28 -27.74
C GLY A 333 -8.52 4.47 -27.24
N GLY A 334 -9.35 4.28 -26.20
CA GLY A 334 -10.22 5.31 -25.61
C GLY A 334 -9.74 5.82 -24.25
N THR A 335 -9.24 4.93 -23.39
CA THR A 335 -8.72 5.32 -22.07
C THR A 335 -7.34 5.93 -22.20
N THR A 336 -7.24 7.20 -21.82
CA THR A 336 -5.97 7.93 -21.66
C THR A 336 -5.30 7.52 -20.35
N VAL A 337 -3.97 7.44 -20.33
CA VAL A 337 -3.17 7.05 -19.16
C VAL A 337 -2.04 8.05 -18.97
N GLU A 338 -2.03 8.75 -17.84
CA GLU A 338 -1.17 9.91 -17.58
C GLU A 338 -0.27 9.64 -16.38
N PHE A 339 1.05 9.67 -16.60
CA PHE A 339 2.04 9.58 -15.53
C PHE A 339 2.43 10.98 -15.08
N LEU A 340 2.08 11.34 -13.84
CA LEU A 340 2.40 12.65 -13.26
C LEU A 340 3.91 12.82 -13.10
N ASP A 341 4.40 14.04 -13.25
CA ASP A 341 5.76 14.41 -12.86
C ASP A 341 5.89 14.51 -11.34
N SER A 342 7.11 14.36 -10.82
CA SER A 342 7.32 14.35 -9.36
C SER A 342 6.98 15.74 -8.76
N GLY A 343 6.33 15.72 -7.60
CA GLY A 343 5.74 16.90 -6.97
C GLY A 343 4.37 17.33 -7.54
N VAL A 344 3.91 16.78 -8.67
CA VAL A 344 2.57 17.05 -9.22
C VAL A 344 1.56 16.04 -8.66
N THR A 345 0.48 16.54 -8.06
CA THR A 345 -0.55 15.72 -7.43
C THR A 345 -1.77 15.52 -8.32
N ILE A 346 -2.51 14.43 -8.10
CA ILE A 346 -3.81 14.19 -8.77
C ILE A 346 -4.78 15.35 -8.53
N ALA A 347 -4.75 15.99 -7.35
CA ALA A 347 -5.65 17.08 -6.98
C ALA A 347 -5.46 18.35 -7.82
N GLU A 348 -4.24 18.61 -8.31
CA GLU A 348 -3.94 19.75 -9.17
C GLU A 348 -4.40 19.49 -10.61
N VAL A 349 -4.04 18.33 -11.19
CA VAL A 349 -4.40 17.99 -12.58
C VAL A 349 -5.88 17.62 -12.80
N THR A 350 -6.67 17.58 -11.72
CA THR A 350 -8.14 17.40 -11.75
C THR A 350 -8.90 18.62 -11.25
N GLY A 351 -8.22 19.60 -10.64
CA GLY A 351 -8.84 20.76 -9.99
C GLY A 351 -9.53 20.47 -8.65
N ALA A 352 -9.51 19.22 -8.16
CA ALA A 352 -10.12 18.84 -6.88
C ALA A 352 -9.53 19.63 -5.69
N GLY A 353 -8.28 20.10 -5.78
CA GLY A 353 -7.64 20.95 -4.78
C GLY A 353 -8.18 22.38 -4.68
N ARG A 354 -9.21 22.78 -5.46
CA ARG A 354 -9.81 24.14 -5.41
C ARG A 354 -11.02 24.29 -4.49
N ALA A 355 -11.28 23.31 -3.62
CA ALA A 355 -12.24 23.47 -2.52
C ALA A 355 -11.72 24.55 -1.53
N THR A 356 -12.17 25.80 -1.69
CA THR A 356 -11.89 26.87 -0.72
C THR A 356 -12.48 26.49 0.63
N THR A 357 -11.64 26.43 1.66
CA THR A 357 -11.98 26.04 3.03
C THR A 357 -13.27 26.73 3.51
N PRO A 358 -14.40 25.99 3.65
CA PRO A 358 -15.47 26.43 4.53
C PRO A 358 -14.91 26.41 5.95
N PRO A 359 -15.37 27.28 6.87
CA PRO A 359 -15.08 27.05 8.28
C PRO A 359 -15.67 25.68 8.65
N VAL A 360 -14.81 24.73 8.98
CA VAL A 360 -15.21 23.41 9.48
C VAL A 360 -15.85 23.64 10.83
N ALA A 361 -17.18 23.81 10.82
CA ALA A 361 -17.96 23.96 12.02
C ALA A 361 -17.78 22.69 12.85
N ALA A 362 -17.24 22.83 14.06
CA ALA A 362 -16.96 21.70 14.92
C ALA A 362 -18.23 20.87 15.08
N ILE A 363 -18.20 19.62 14.60
CA ILE A 363 -19.31 18.69 14.76
C ILE A 363 -19.45 18.45 16.27
N ALA A 364 -20.47 19.05 16.87
CA ALA A 364 -20.72 18.93 18.30
C ALA A 364 -20.93 17.44 18.63
N LEU A 365 -20.01 16.89 19.43
CA LEU A 365 -20.19 15.57 20.02
C LEU A 365 -21.47 15.60 20.86
N PRO A 366 -22.28 14.52 20.86
CA PRO A 366 -23.47 14.48 21.69
C PRO A 366 -23.11 14.64 23.17
N GLU A 367 -23.88 15.45 23.89
CA GLU A 367 -23.61 15.81 25.28
C GLU A 367 -23.53 14.55 26.16
N GLY A 368 -22.33 14.29 26.72
CA GLY A 368 -22.04 13.08 27.49
C GLY A 368 -20.59 12.64 27.46
N THR A 369 -19.80 13.03 26.46
CA THR A 369 -18.35 12.76 26.43
C THR A 369 -17.61 13.62 27.46
N VAL A 370 -17.19 13.02 28.57
CA VAL A 370 -16.32 13.67 29.56
C VAL A 370 -14.95 13.93 28.92
N GLN A 371 -14.58 15.20 28.76
CA GLN A 371 -13.19 15.55 28.45
C GLN A 371 -12.30 15.18 29.64
N THR A 372 -11.45 14.18 29.46
CA THR A 372 -10.33 13.92 30.39
C THR A 372 -9.32 15.05 30.26
N ALA A 373 -9.30 15.94 31.26
CA ALA A 373 -8.41 17.10 31.28
C ALA A 373 -6.94 16.68 31.15
N THR A 374 -6.22 17.28 30.21
CA THR A 374 -4.79 17.07 30.04
C THR A 374 -4.03 17.62 31.26
N PRO A 375 -3.18 16.84 31.94
CA PRO A 375 -2.39 17.34 33.06
C PRO A 375 -1.40 18.44 32.62
N ASP A 376 -1.35 19.52 33.38
CA ASP A 376 -0.37 20.62 33.21
C ASP A 376 1.06 20.11 33.51
N PRO A 377 2.04 20.27 32.61
CA PRO A 377 3.40 19.73 32.78
C PRO A 377 4.24 20.54 33.78
N GLN A 378 3.90 20.49 35.08
CA GLN A 378 4.67 21.14 36.13
C GLN A 378 5.65 20.22 36.87
N GLN A 379 6.92 20.53 36.68
CA GLN A 379 8.11 20.23 37.50
C GLN A 379 8.51 18.75 37.73
N PRO A 380 9.81 18.40 37.61
CA PRO A 380 10.30 17.09 38.04
C PRO A 380 10.16 16.90 39.56
N LEU A 381 9.72 15.73 40.01
CA LEU A 381 9.78 15.37 41.42
C LEU A 381 11.24 15.33 41.89
N ALA A 382 11.54 16.08 42.96
CA ALA A 382 12.80 15.92 43.67
C ALA A 382 12.83 14.56 44.39
N LEU A 383 13.95 13.84 44.26
CA LEU A 383 14.19 12.63 45.04
C LEU A 383 14.44 13.02 46.52
N PRO A 384 13.87 12.29 47.50
CA PRO A 384 14.13 12.56 48.91
C PRO A 384 15.58 12.23 49.26
N ASP A 385 16.24 13.12 50.00
CA ASP A 385 17.64 12.98 50.43
C ASP A 385 17.77 11.89 51.50
N PRO A 386 18.53 10.81 51.27
CA PRO A 386 18.56 9.66 52.18
C PRO A 386 19.57 9.83 53.32
N MET A 387 19.41 10.84 54.19
CA MET A 387 20.05 10.87 55.53
C MET A 387 19.43 11.91 56.48
N ALA A 388 19.17 11.46 57.72
CA ALA A 388 18.86 12.21 58.95
C ALA A 388 17.50 12.95 59.10
N PRO A 389 16.91 12.98 60.31
CA PRO A 389 17.07 12.09 61.47
C PRO A 389 15.82 11.27 61.81
#